data_AF-A0A935MHD8-F1
#
_entry.id   AF-A0A935MHD8-F1
#
_cell.length_a   1.000
_cell.length_b   1.000
_cell.length_c   1.000
_cell.angle_alpha   90.00
_cell.angle_beta   90.00
_cell.angle_gamma   90.00
#
_symmetry.space_group_name_H-M   'P 1'
#
loop_
_entity.id
_entity.type
_entity.pdbx_description
1 polymer ?
#
loop_
_entity_poly.entity_id
_entity_poly.type
_entity_poly.pdbx_seq_one_letter_code
_entity_poly.pdbx_strand_id
1 'polypeptide(L)'
;MASLVFSLVNFASIAMIVRVDSGESFQSMFLAMLTTSGLAQMGYGVIGLLFVILWVPAQVGPFSAVLILLPLFVAQWAFVQYAEEERAHERTLAALVAAGETRDPYAVGHSERVARLSVLLGEGLGLGPAQTEALQYAAILHDIGWLGAQAWAGSDTKAPDKSLSELIARHPAVGVALLSDIAFLQDSLDSIKHHHERWDGRGYPDQLVGTDIPLASRIIAVADSFDSLTRGRPGRQALPSNRALQVVESRAGTHLDPTVVAVLARVLERHTWAVAEPPPEGAGAPLWDHDDPVMSDMLAGIDRPATAGQGS
;
A
#
# COMPACT_ATOMS: atom_id res chain seq x y z
N MET A 1 -4.78 -33.35 -27.27
CA MET A 1 -3.50 -33.54 -28.02
C MET A 1 -3.28 -32.43 -29.03
N ALA A 2 -4.17 -32.21 -30.01
CA ALA A 2 -3.97 -31.18 -31.04
C ALA A 2 -3.87 -29.74 -30.49
N SER A 3 -4.72 -29.36 -29.52
CA SER A 3 -4.66 -28.03 -28.87
C SER A 3 -3.33 -27.80 -28.14
N LEU A 4 -2.82 -28.82 -27.45
CA LEU A 4 -1.55 -28.74 -26.72
C LEU A 4 -0.35 -28.58 -27.65
N VAL A 5 -0.35 -29.29 -28.78
CA VAL A 5 0.68 -29.14 -29.82
C VAL A 5 0.62 -27.74 -30.43
N PHE A 6 -0.57 -27.26 -30.78
CA PHE A 6 -0.76 -25.90 -31.32
C PHE A 6 -0.25 -24.82 -30.36
N SER A 7 -0.61 -24.91 -29.07
CA SER A 7 -0.15 -23.99 -28.03
C SER A 7 1.37 -23.94 -27.90
N LEU A 8 2.04 -25.10 -27.86
CA LEU A 8 3.50 -25.18 -27.74
C LEU A 8 4.21 -24.58 -28.96
N VAL A 9 3.69 -24.85 -30.17
CA VAL A 9 4.23 -24.29 -31.41
C VAL A 9 4.04 -22.77 -31.41
N ASN A 10 2.85 -22.28 -31.04
CA ASN A 10 2.55 -20.85 -31.01
C ASN A 10 3.45 -20.11 -30.00
N PHE A 11 3.63 -20.64 -28.78
CA PHE A 11 4.55 -20.06 -27.80
C PHE A 11 6.00 -20.05 -28.29
N ALA A 12 6.45 -21.11 -28.95
CA ALA A 12 7.79 -21.15 -29.53
C ALA A 12 7.95 -20.11 -30.66
N SER A 13 6.93 -19.93 -31.51
CA SER A 13 6.94 -18.91 -32.56
C SER A 13 7.02 -17.50 -31.99
N ILE A 14 6.21 -17.17 -30.99
CA ILE A 14 6.20 -15.83 -30.39
C ILE A 14 7.50 -15.57 -29.61
N ALA A 15 7.98 -16.54 -28.82
CA ALA A 15 9.25 -16.41 -28.12
C ALA A 15 10.44 -16.23 -29.08
N MET A 16 10.39 -16.83 -30.27
CA MET A 16 11.41 -16.63 -31.31
C MET A 16 11.34 -15.21 -31.89
N ILE A 17 10.15 -14.68 -32.15
CA ILE A 17 9.95 -13.31 -32.66
C ILE A 17 10.48 -12.29 -31.65
N VAL A 18 10.09 -12.42 -30.38
CA VAL A 18 10.51 -11.49 -29.32
C VAL A 18 12.02 -11.57 -29.07
N ARG A 19 12.63 -12.75 -29.19
CA ARG A 19 14.09 -12.88 -29.15
C ARG A 19 14.77 -12.06 -30.25
N VAL A 20 14.22 -12.10 -31.47
CA VAL A 20 14.79 -11.39 -32.63
C VAL A 20 14.59 -9.88 -32.50
N ASP A 21 13.45 -9.44 -31.96
CA ASP A 21 13.10 -8.03 -31.83
C ASP A 21 13.75 -7.35 -30.62
N SER A 22 13.70 -7.99 -29.45
CA SER A 22 14.07 -7.37 -28.16
C SER A 22 15.37 -7.91 -27.57
N GLY A 23 15.98 -8.94 -28.19
CA GLY A 23 17.24 -9.55 -27.72
C GLY A 23 17.12 -10.42 -26.47
N GLU A 24 15.90 -10.63 -25.96
CA GLU A 24 15.65 -11.42 -24.76
C GLU A 24 15.87 -12.93 -24.95
N SER A 25 16.06 -13.62 -23.83
CA SER A 25 16.22 -15.07 -23.79
C SER A 25 14.95 -15.80 -24.22
N PHE A 26 15.06 -16.63 -25.27
CA PHE A 26 13.97 -17.50 -25.72
C PHE A 26 13.41 -18.36 -24.58
N GLN A 27 14.30 -18.90 -23.73
CA GLN A 27 13.91 -19.80 -22.66
C GLN A 27 13.10 -19.08 -21.58
N SER A 28 13.49 -17.86 -21.19
CA SER A 28 12.72 -17.08 -20.21
C SER A 28 11.34 -16.71 -20.76
N MET A 29 11.28 -16.25 -22.01
CA MET A 29 10.03 -15.87 -22.65
C MET A 29 9.09 -17.08 -22.84
N PHE A 30 9.63 -18.22 -23.29
CA PHE A 30 8.85 -19.44 -23.47
C PHE A 30 8.31 -19.98 -22.13
N LEU A 31 9.14 -20.00 -21.08
CA LEU A 31 8.69 -20.41 -19.75
C LEU A 31 7.65 -19.45 -19.17
N ALA A 32 7.83 -18.14 -19.38
CA ALA A 32 6.89 -17.12 -18.96
C ALA A 32 5.53 -17.30 -19.66
N MET A 33 5.50 -17.53 -20.97
CA MET A 33 4.25 -17.78 -21.70
C MET A 33 3.57 -19.07 -21.28
N LEU A 34 4.35 -20.12 -21.02
CA LEU A 34 3.81 -21.40 -20.55
C LEU A 34 3.15 -21.26 -19.17
N THR A 35 3.77 -20.50 -18.26
CA THR A 35 3.28 -20.31 -16.88
C THR A 35 2.13 -19.30 -16.79
N THR A 36 2.13 -18.25 -17.62
CA THR A 36 1.07 -17.22 -17.61
C THR A 36 -0.14 -17.59 -18.47
N SER A 37 0.07 -18.18 -19.64
CA SER A 37 -0.99 -18.36 -20.66
C SER A 37 -1.33 -19.83 -20.97
N GLY A 38 -0.48 -20.78 -20.55
CA GLY A 38 -0.67 -22.20 -20.86
C GLY A 38 -1.95 -22.79 -20.28
N LEU A 39 -2.27 -22.44 -19.03
CA LEU A 39 -3.47 -22.91 -18.33
C LEU A 39 -4.76 -22.44 -19.01
N ALA A 40 -4.81 -21.17 -19.43
CA ALA A 40 -5.95 -20.60 -20.16
C ALA A 40 -6.17 -21.30 -21.51
N GLN A 41 -5.10 -21.60 -22.24
CA GLN A 41 -5.19 -22.29 -23.54
C GLN A 41 -5.64 -23.74 -23.42
N MET A 42 -5.26 -24.45 -22.35
CA MET A 42 -5.82 -25.77 -22.05
C MET A 42 -7.32 -25.70 -21.82
N GLY A 43 -7.79 -24.67 -21.12
CA GLY A 43 -9.22 -24.38 -20.91
C GLY A 43 -10.00 -24.28 -22.23
N TYR A 44 -9.50 -23.52 -23.20
CA TYR A 44 -10.12 -23.42 -24.53
C TYR A 44 -10.18 -24.77 -25.28
N GLY A 45 -9.18 -25.64 -25.09
CA GLY A 45 -9.20 -26.99 -25.64
C GLY A 45 -10.33 -27.86 -25.05
N VAL A 46 -10.56 -27.76 -23.74
CA VAL A 46 -11.67 -28.46 -23.06
C VAL A 46 -13.01 -27.92 -23.55
N ILE A 47 -13.16 -26.61 -23.65
CA ILE A 47 -14.35 -25.95 -24.20
C ILE A 47 -14.65 -26.41 -25.63
N GLY A 48 -13.64 -26.47 -26.50
CA GLY A 48 -13.80 -26.95 -27.87
C GLY A 48 -14.21 -28.43 -27.95
N LEU A 49 -13.66 -29.28 -27.07
CA LEU A 49 -14.07 -30.68 -26.97
C LEU A 49 -15.53 -30.81 -26.51
N LEU A 50 -15.94 -30.04 -25.49
CA LEU A 50 -17.32 -29.99 -25.02
C LEU A 50 -18.28 -29.56 -26.14
N PHE A 51 -17.90 -28.56 -26.94
CA PHE A 51 -18.69 -28.14 -28.10
C PHE A 51 -18.90 -29.29 -29.10
N VAL A 52 -17.86 -30.05 -29.44
CA VAL A 52 -17.96 -31.20 -30.35
C VAL A 52 -18.84 -32.32 -29.76
N ILE A 53 -18.71 -32.59 -28.47
CA ILE A 53 -19.52 -33.60 -27.76
C ILE A 53 -21.01 -33.22 -27.78
N LEU A 54 -21.32 -31.94 -27.54
CA LEU A 54 -22.69 -31.44 -27.59
C LEU A 54 -23.26 -31.50 -29.02
N TRP A 55 -22.43 -31.20 -30.02
CA TRP A 55 -22.85 -31.18 -31.42
C TRP A 55 -23.13 -32.58 -31.98
N VAL A 56 -22.21 -33.53 -31.82
CA VAL A 56 -22.25 -34.82 -32.50
C VAL A 56 -22.89 -35.92 -31.61
N PRO A 57 -22.25 -36.40 -30.53
CA PRO A 57 -22.85 -37.41 -29.64
C PRO A 57 -24.19 -37.02 -29.02
N ALA A 58 -24.31 -35.80 -28.51
CA ALA A 58 -25.50 -35.37 -27.78
C ALA A 58 -26.62 -34.80 -28.69
N GLN A 59 -26.34 -34.65 -30.00
CA GLN A 59 -27.29 -34.20 -31.02
C GLN A 59 -27.98 -32.86 -30.70
N VAL A 60 -27.32 -31.97 -29.94
CA VAL A 60 -27.84 -30.64 -29.59
C VAL A 60 -27.79 -29.68 -30.79
N GLY A 61 -26.93 -29.97 -31.78
CA GLY A 61 -26.82 -29.20 -33.02
C GLY A 61 -26.44 -27.73 -32.78
N PRO A 62 -26.97 -26.77 -33.57
CA PRO A 62 -26.63 -25.34 -33.46
C PRO A 62 -26.78 -24.72 -32.06
N PHE A 63 -27.70 -25.24 -31.23
CA PHE A 63 -27.89 -24.76 -29.86
C PHE A 63 -26.65 -24.97 -28.97
N SER A 64 -25.74 -25.88 -29.33
CA SER A 64 -24.44 -26.08 -28.65
C SER A 64 -23.61 -24.79 -28.63
N ALA A 65 -23.72 -23.96 -29.68
CA ALA A 65 -23.02 -22.68 -29.74
C ALA A 65 -23.53 -21.72 -28.68
N VAL A 66 -24.84 -21.65 -28.45
CA VAL A 66 -25.42 -20.80 -27.40
C VAL A 66 -25.00 -21.29 -26.02
N LEU A 67 -25.08 -22.60 -25.76
CA LEU A 67 -24.73 -23.19 -24.46
C LEU A 67 -23.26 -23.00 -24.07
N ILE A 68 -22.36 -22.89 -25.05
CA ILE A 68 -20.93 -22.69 -24.80
C ILE A 68 -20.57 -21.21 -24.84
N LEU A 69 -20.96 -20.49 -25.90
CA LEU A 69 -20.51 -19.11 -26.11
C LEU A 69 -21.18 -18.13 -25.15
N LEU A 70 -22.45 -18.34 -24.77
CA LEU A 70 -23.15 -17.40 -23.88
C LEU A 70 -22.52 -17.39 -22.47
N PRO A 71 -22.31 -18.52 -21.77
CA PRO A 71 -21.65 -18.51 -20.46
C PRO A 71 -20.21 -18.03 -20.53
N LEU A 72 -19.47 -18.33 -21.60
CA LEU A 72 -18.11 -17.83 -21.78
C LEU A 72 -18.08 -16.33 -21.99
N PHE A 73 -19.00 -15.79 -22.79
CA PHE A 73 -19.15 -14.36 -22.97
C PHE A 73 -19.49 -13.69 -21.64
N VAL A 74 -20.44 -14.22 -20.87
CA VAL A 74 -20.80 -13.70 -19.54
C VAL A 74 -19.61 -13.77 -18.58
N ALA A 75 -18.88 -14.87 -18.54
CA ALA A 75 -17.71 -15.02 -17.68
C ALA A 75 -16.59 -14.06 -18.09
N GLN A 76 -16.24 -13.99 -19.38
CA GLN A 76 -15.23 -13.05 -19.88
C GLN A 76 -15.65 -11.60 -19.61
N TRP A 77 -16.90 -11.27 -19.87
CA TRP A 77 -17.45 -9.95 -19.55
C TRP A 77 -17.31 -9.64 -18.07
N ALA A 78 -17.73 -10.56 -17.18
CA ALA A 78 -17.63 -10.38 -15.73
C ALA A 78 -16.17 -10.21 -15.26
N PHE A 79 -15.23 -11.00 -15.76
CA PHE A 79 -13.80 -10.85 -15.45
C PHE A 79 -13.24 -9.51 -15.94
N VAL A 80 -13.63 -9.07 -17.14
CA VAL A 80 -13.22 -7.76 -17.65
C VAL A 80 -13.82 -6.63 -16.83
N GLN A 81 -15.10 -6.73 -16.44
CA GLN A 81 -15.74 -5.73 -15.58
C GLN A 81 -15.03 -5.63 -14.23
N TYR A 82 -14.75 -6.77 -13.59
CA TYR A 82 -14.00 -6.81 -12.33
C TYR A 82 -12.61 -6.17 -12.47
N ALA A 83 -11.89 -6.49 -13.54
CA ALA A 83 -10.57 -5.90 -13.78
C ALA A 83 -10.63 -4.40 -14.09
N GLU A 84 -11.70 -3.91 -14.72
CA GLU A 84 -11.91 -2.47 -14.95
C GLU A 84 -12.27 -1.73 -13.65
N GLU A 85 -13.07 -2.34 -12.79
CA GLU A 85 -13.39 -1.81 -11.46
C GLU A 85 -12.13 -1.68 -10.60
N GLU A 86 -11.30 -2.71 -10.54
CA GLU A 86 -10.03 -2.68 -9.80
C GLU A 86 -9.09 -1.58 -10.32
N ARG A 87 -8.95 -1.46 -11.65
CA ARG A 87 -8.16 -0.38 -12.26
C ARG A 87 -8.75 1.01 -11.96
N ALA A 88 -10.07 1.12 -11.84
CA ALA A 88 -10.71 2.38 -11.47
C ALA A 88 -10.41 2.74 -10.01
N HIS A 89 -10.37 1.77 -9.10
CA HIS A 89 -9.92 1.95 -7.73
C HIS A 89 -8.47 2.43 -7.68
N GLU A 90 -7.55 1.72 -8.35
CA GLU A 90 -6.13 2.09 -8.41
C GLU A 90 -5.93 3.50 -8.98
N ARG A 91 -6.64 3.87 -10.05
CA ARG A 91 -6.58 5.23 -10.63
C ARG A 91 -7.11 6.28 -9.68
N THR A 92 -8.18 5.97 -8.95
CA THR A 92 -8.75 6.88 -7.94
C THR A 92 -7.75 7.11 -6.80
N LEU A 93 -7.16 6.03 -6.29
CA LEU A 93 -6.11 6.09 -5.26
C LEU A 93 -4.92 6.92 -5.74
N ALA A 94 -4.38 6.63 -6.92
CA ALA A 94 -3.27 7.37 -7.50
C ALA A 94 -3.59 8.87 -7.67
N ALA A 95 -4.82 9.21 -8.06
CA ALA A 95 -5.24 10.60 -8.18
C ALA A 95 -5.34 11.31 -6.82
N LEU A 96 -5.86 10.63 -5.79
CA LEU A 96 -5.93 11.16 -4.42
C LEU A 96 -4.53 11.38 -3.83
N VAL A 97 -3.64 10.39 -3.97
CA VAL A 97 -2.24 10.48 -3.52
C VAL A 97 -1.52 11.61 -4.25
N ALA A 98 -1.62 11.68 -5.57
CA ALA A 98 -1.02 12.76 -6.35
C ALA A 98 -1.54 14.14 -5.93
N ALA A 99 -2.85 14.27 -5.65
CA ALA A 99 -3.41 15.51 -5.12
C ALA A 99 -2.82 15.86 -3.73
N GLY A 100 -2.62 14.85 -2.87
CA GLY A 100 -1.89 14.96 -1.60
C GLY A 100 -0.48 15.50 -1.73
N GLU A 101 0.34 14.78 -2.49
CA GLU A 101 1.77 15.06 -2.58
C GLU A 101 2.08 16.37 -3.31
N THR A 102 1.19 16.89 -4.17
CA THR A 102 1.41 18.19 -4.85
C THR A 102 1.58 19.38 -3.90
N ARG A 103 1.05 19.28 -2.67
CA ARG A 103 1.14 20.33 -1.65
C ARG A 103 2.34 20.20 -0.73
N ASP A 104 2.94 19.01 -0.66
CA ASP A 104 4.14 18.74 0.12
C ASP A 104 5.19 17.99 -0.71
N PRO A 105 6.19 18.71 -1.27
CA PRO A 105 7.27 18.12 -2.05
C PRO A 105 8.08 17.04 -1.30
N TYR A 106 7.96 16.96 0.03
CA TYR A 106 8.67 16.02 0.88
C TYR A 106 7.85 14.75 1.16
N ALA A 107 6.54 14.77 0.92
CA ALA A 107 5.65 13.62 1.01
C ALA A 107 5.74 12.69 -0.21
N VAL A 108 6.45 13.08 -1.27
CA VAL A 108 6.52 12.29 -2.52
C VAL A 108 7.03 10.87 -2.26
N GLY A 109 6.19 9.88 -2.56
CA GLY A 109 6.45 8.46 -2.38
C GLY A 109 6.48 7.99 -0.93
N HIS A 110 6.17 8.84 0.05
CA HIS A 110 6.05 8.46 1.47
C HIS A 110 4.90 7.50 1.66
N SER A 111 3.70 7.88 1.22
CA SER A 111 2.51 7.03 1.29
C SER A 111 2.75 5.66 0.66
N GLU A 112 3.42 5.59 -0.50
CA GLU A 112 3.73 4.34 -1.19
C GLU A 112 4.67 3.44 -0.38
N ARG A 113 5.69 4.03 0.25
CA ARG A 113 6.62 3.28 1.11
C ARG A 113 5.94 2.79 2.38
N VAL A 114 5.13 3.63 3.04
CA VAL A 114 4.34 3.23 4.22
C VAL A 114 3.36 2.11 3.85
N ALA A 115 2.65 2.21 2.73
CA ALA A 115 1.75 1.19 2.25
C ALA A 115 2.48 -0.13 1.96
N ARG A 116 3.60 -0.08 1.24
CA ARG A 116 4.42 -1.28 0.96
C ARG A 116 4.90 -1.96 2.24
N LEU A 117 5.40 -1.19 3.21
CA LEU A 117 5.84 -1.77 4.48
C LEU A 117 4.67 -2.34 5.27
N SER A 118 3.55 -1.63 5.31
CA SER A 118 2.33 -2.07 6.00
C SER A 118 1.82 -3.41 5.46
N VAL A 119 1.81 -3.60 4.14
CA VAL A 119 1.46 -4.89 3.51
C VAL A 119 2.38 -6.01 3.98
N LEU A 120 3.71 -5.80 3.94
CA LEU A 120 4.68 -6.82 4.41
C LEU A 120 4.50 -7.16 5.89
N LEU A 121 4.18 -6.17 6.72
CA LEU A 121 3.89 -6.38 8.15
C LEU A 121 2.57 -7.14 8.34
N GLY A 122 1.52 -6.77 7.60
CA GLY A 122 0.21 -7.43 7.63
C GLY A 122 0.29 -8.89 7.22
N GLU A 123 0.98 -9.20 6.13
CA GLU A 123 1.25 -10.58 5.70
C GLU A 123 2.06 -11.35 6.75
N GLY A 124 3.08 -10.70 7.34
CA GLY A 124 3.89 -11.27 8.43
C GLY A 124 3.09 -11.54 9.73
N LEU A 125 1.94 -10.90 9.89
CA LEU A 125 0.97 -11.09 10.97
C LEU A 125 -0.17 -12.05 10.59
N GLY A 126 -0.23 -12.50 9.34
CA GLY A 126 -1.23 -13.45 8.85
C GLY A 126 -2.56 -12.84 8.42
N LEU A 127 -2.58 -11.56 8.03
CA LEU A 127 -3.78 -10.95 7.43
C LEU A 127 -4.15 -11.66 6.12
N GLY A 128 -5.47 -11.88 5.91
CA GLY A 128 -5.98 -12.42 4.66
C GLY A 128 -6.03 -11.36 3.55
N PRO A 129 -6.23 -11.76 2.27
CA PRO A 129 -6.15 -10.85 1.12
C PRO A 129 -7.00 -9.58 1.25
N ALA A 130 -8.27 -9.69 1.64
CA ALA A 130 -9.17 -8.54 1.80
C ALA A 130 -8.73 -7.60 2.94
N GLN A 131 -8.18 -8.14 4.04
CA GLN A 131 -7.68 -7.32 5.14
C GLN A 131 -6.38 -6.60 4.76
N THR A 132 -5.51 -7.26 4.00
CA THR A 132 -4.27 -6.68 3.48
C THR A 132 -4.56 -5.57 2.48
N GLU A 133 -5.57 -5.74 1.62
CA GLU A 133 -6.04 -4.70 0.69
C GLU A 133 -6.59 -3.48 1.42
N ALA A 134 -7.50 -3.68 2.38
CA ALA A 134 -8.01 -2.58 3.21
C ALA A 134 -6.90 -1.86 3.99
N LEU A 135 -5.91 -2.59 4.50
CA LEU A 135 -4.70 -2.04 5.13
C LEU A 135 -3.85 -1.23 4.13
N GLN A 136 -3.65 -1.73 2.92
CA GLN A 136 -2.91 -1.02 1.88
C GLN A 136 -3.57 0.31 1.54
N TYR A 137 -4.89 0.31 1.35
CA TYR A 137 -5.67 1.52 1.07
C TYR A 137 -5.68 2.49 2.25
N ALA A 138 -5.73 1.98 3.49
CA ALA A 138 -5.60 2.82 4.67
C ALA A 138 -4.21 3.46 4.76
N ALA A 139 -3.16 2.67 4.53
CA ALA A 139 -1.77 3.12 4.62
C ALA A 139 -1.42 4.12 3.52
N ILE A 140 -1.93 3.96 2.29
CA ILE A 140 -1.65 4.92 1.20
C ILE A 140 -2.36 6.27 1.42
N LEU A 141 -3.50 6.27 2.12
CA LEU A 141 -4.33 7.46 2.35
C LEU A 141 -4.30 8.01 3.78
N HIS A 142 -3.49 7.46 4.69
CA HIS A 142 -3.54 7.80 6.12
C HIS A 142 -3.48 9.31 6.38
N ASP A 143 -2.67 10.02 5.59
CA ASP A 143 -2.42 11.45 5.68
C ASP A 143 -3.24 12.34 4.74
N ILE A 144 -4.20 11.80 3.97
CA ILE A 144 -4.95 12.61 2.99
C ILE A 144 -5.65 13.81 3.62
N GLY A 145 -6.06 13.67 4.89
CA GLY A 145 -6.71 14.74 5.65
C GLY A 145 -5.79 15.90 6.00
N TRP A 146 -4.46 15.71 5.94
CA TRP A 146 -3.48 16.74 6.21
C TRP A 146 -3.58 17.90 5.22
N LEU A 147 -3.94 17.61 3.97
CA LEU A 147 -4.29 18.61 2.96
C LEU A 147 -5.39 19.56 3.43
N GLY A 148 -6.49 18.98 3.93
CA GLY A 148 -7.65 19.72 4.39
C GLY A 148 -7.33 20.54 5.63
N ALA A 149 -6.56 19.96 6.57
CA ALA A 149 -6.10 20.66 7.77
C ALA A 149 -5.23 21.88 7.41
N GLN A 150 -4.23 21.73 6.53
CA GLN A 150 -3.38 22.84 6.10
C GLN A 150 -4.15 23.94 5.38
N ALA A 151 -5.14 23.59 4.55
CA ALA A 151 -5.98 24.57 3.86
C ALA A 151 -6.77 25.46 4.84
N TRP A 152 -7.14 24.94 6.01
CA TRP A 152 -7.85 25.69 7.06
C TRP A 152 -6.91 26.61 7.86
N ALA A 153 -5.61 26.32 7.90
CA ALA A 153 -4.62 27.05 8.70
C ALA A 153 -4.16 28.38 8.08
N GLY A 154 -4.31 28.55 6.77
CA GLY A 154 -3.70 29.67 6.03
C GLY A 154 -2.17 29.51 5.89
N SER A 155 -1.55 30.32 5.04
CA SER A 155 -0.13 30.19 4.63
C SER A 155 0.91 30.58 5.69
N ASP A 156 0.52 30.84 6.94
CA ASP A 156 1.40 31.38 7.98
C ASP A 156 1.74 30.30 9.02
N THR A 157 2.65 29.38 8.65
CA THR A 157 3.11 28.25 9.46
C THR A 157 4.12 28.63 10.55
N LYS A 158 4.20 29.90 10.95
CA LYS A 158 5.25 30.45 11.83
C LYS A 158 4.93 30.44 13.33
N ALA A 159 3.80 29.93 13.79
CA ALA A 159 3.46 29.86 15.21
C ALA A 159 3.30 28.41 15.71
N PRO A 160 4.22 27.89 16.54
CA PRO A 160 4.00 26.66 17.29
C PRO A 160 3.32 27.00 18.63
N ASP A 161 2.16 26.38 18.87
CA ASP A 161 2.01 25.51 20.05
C ASP A 161 0.58 24.98 20.19
N LYS A 162 -0.45 25.76 19.83
CA LYS A 162 -1.85 25.31 19.93
C LYS A 162 -2.54 25.07 18.59
N SER A 163 -2.33 25.94 17.61
CA SER A 163 -2.96 25.76 16.29
C SER A 163 -2.38 24.55 15.56
N LEU A 164 -1.06 24.38 15.57
CA LEU A 164 -0.40 23.27 14.86
C LEU A 164 -0.75 21.90 15.47
N SER A 165 -0.72 21.78 16.79
CA SER A 165 -1.08 20.55 17.48
C SER A 165 -2.55 20.17 17.25
N GLU A 166 -3.45 21.15 17.24
CA GLU A 166 -4.85 20.94 16.88
C GLU A 166 -5.03 20.52 15.42
N LEU A 167 -4.24 21.06 14.49
CA LEU A 167 -4.29 20.70 13.07
C LEU A 167 -3.81 19.27 12.85
N ILE A 168 -2.67 18.91 13.45
CA ILE A 168 -2.13 17.55 13.41
C ILE A 168 -3.15 16.59 14.02
N ALA A 169 -3.69 16.88 15.20
CA ALA A 169 -4.66 15.99 15.85
C ALA A 169 -5.98 15.81 15.07
N ARG A 170 -6.35 16.78 14.22
CA ARG A 170 -7.61 16.75 13.46
C ARG A 170 -7.52 16.08 12.11
N HIS A 171 -6.33 15.98 11.51
CA HIS A 171 -6.22 15.49 10.14
C HIS A 171 -6.76 14.06 9.94
N PRO A 172 -6.71 13.11 10.91
CA PRO A 172 -7.28 11.79 10.69
C PRO A 172 -8.81 11.88 10.49
N ALA A 173 -9.48 12.72 11.28
CA ALA A 173 -10.92 12.94 11.17
C ALA A 173 -11.29 13.66 9.84
N VAL A 174 -10.46 14.59 9.39
CA VAL A 174 -10.62 15.23 8.08
C VAL A 174 -10.45 14.21 6.95
N GLY A 175 -9.47 13.31 7.07
CA GLY A 175 -9.24 12.22 6.12
C GLY A 175 -10.46 11.31 6.00
N VAL A 176 -11.01 10.87 7.13
CA VAL A 176 -12.26 10.08 7.14
C VAL A 176 -13.40 10.82 6.47
N ALA A 177 -13.59 12.11 6.77
CA ALA A 177 -14.65 12.90 6.16
C ALA A 177 -14.53 12.98 4.63
N LEU A 178 -13.31 13.16 4.11
CA LEU A 178 -13.03 13.21 2.67
C LEU A 178 -13.30 11.88 1.96
N LEU A 179 -13.09 10.76 2.63
CA LEU A 179 -13.16 9.42 2.05
C LEU A 179 -14.48 8.69 2.33
N SER A 180 -15.32 9.22 3.24
CA SER A 180 -16.52 8.54 3.74
C SER A 180 -17.56 8.16 2.68
N ASP A 181 -17.60 8.87 1.55
CA ASP A 181 -18.53 8.58 0.45
C ASP A 181 -17.98 7.57 -0.58
N ILE A 182 -16.73 7.10 -0.42
CA ILE A 182 -16.08 6.16 -1.33
C ILE A 182 -16.29 4.73 -0.82
N ALA A 183 -17.10 3.96 -1.54
CA ALA A 183 -17.59 2.66 -1.09
C ALA A 183 -16.49 1.61 -0.86
N PHE A 184 -15.46 1.56 -1.71
CA PHE A 184 -14.38 0.58 -1.56
C PHE A 184 -13.37 0.91 -0.45
N LEU A 185 -13.48 2.11 0.17
CA LEU A 185 -12.59 2.55 1.25
C LEU A 185 -13.18 2.38 2.65
N GLN A 186 -14.41 1.87 2.79
CA GLN A 186 -15.11 1.81 4.07
C GLN A 186 -14.34 1.01 5.12
N ASP A 187 -13.76 -0.13 4.72
CA ASP A 187 -12.96 -0.99 5.61
C ASP A 187 -11.61 -0.37 6.00
N SER A 188 -11.20 0.72 5.32
CA SER A 188 -9.97 1.45 5.60
C SER A 188 -10.18 2.64 6.55
N LEU A 189 -11.41 3.15 6.70
CA LEU A 189 -11.68 4.42 7.39
C LEU A 189 -11.28 4.41 8.86
N ASP A 190 -11.59 3.34 9.60
CA ASP A 190 -11.18 3.21 11.01
C ASP A 190 -9.65 3.20 11.12
N SER A 191 -8.99 2.52 10.17
CA SER A 191 -7.54 2.43 10.16
C SER A 191 -6.88 3.79 9.96
N ILE A 192 -7.44 4.59 9.04
CA ILE A 192 -7.06 5.99 8.76
C ILE A 192 -7.40 6.88 9.96
N LYS A 193 -8.51 6.68 10.65
CA LYS A 193 -8.87 7.52 11.80
C LYS A 193 -7.88 7.38 12.96
N HIS A 194 -7.41 6.16 13.20
CA HIS A 194 -6.69 5.79 14.43
C HIS A 194 -5.20 5.54 14.24
N HIS A 195 -4.60 5.87 13.08
CA HIS A 195 -3.19 5.59 12.82
C HIS A 195 -2.21 6.37 13.72
N HIS A 196 -2.67 7.42 14.40
CA HIS A 196 -1.91 8.14 15.43
C HIS A 196 -2.30 7.78 16.88
N GLU A 197 -3.12 6.75 17.07
CA GLU A 197 -3.32 6.18 18.39
C GLU A 197 -2.02 5.54 18.88
N ARG A 198 -1.73 5.75 20.16
CA ARG A 198 -0.53 5.20 20.81
C ARG A 198 -0.91 3.98 21.60
N TRP A 199 -0.05 2.96 21.60
CA TRP A 199 -0.27 1.74 22.38
C TRP A 199 -0.58 2.01 23.87
N ASP A 200 0.00 3.08 24.42
CA ASP A 200 -0.16 3.56 25.80
C ASP A 200 -1.40 4.44 26.05
N GLY A 201 -2.25 4.69 25.06
CA GLY A 201 -3.47 5.52 25.19
C GLY A 201 -3.25 7.02 25.16
N ARG A 202 -2.03 7.50 24.95
CA ARG A 202 -1.73 8.94 24.89
C ARG A 202 -1.79 9.52 23.48
N GLY A 203 -2.32 8.75 22.53
CA GLY A 203 -2.49 9.15 21.15
C GLY A 203 -3.74 9.98 20.92
N TYR A 204 -4.16 10.05 19.67
CA TYR A 204 -5.35 10.76 19.22
C TYR A 204 -5.94 10.03 18.01
N PRO A 205 -7.23 10.25 17.67
CA PRO A 205 -8.18 11.20 18.29
C PRO A 205 -8.97 10.67 19.50
N ASP A 206 -9.10 9.36 19.66
CA ASP A 206 -10.01 8.73 20.63
C ASP A 206 -9.30 8.17 21.86
N GLN A 207 -7.95 8.17 21.89
CA GLN A 207 -7.12 7.70 23.02
C GLN A 207 -7.31 6.20 23.31
N LEU A 208 -7.41 5.41 22.24
CA LEU A 208 -7.55 3.96 22.33
C LEU A 208 -6.25 3.33 22.89
N VAL A 209 -6.39 2.23 23.64
CA VAL A 209 -5.27 1.58 24.33
C VAL A 209 -5.06 0.16 23.81
N GLY A 210 -3.81 -0.19 23.55
CA GLY A 210 -3.42 -1.56 23.24
C GLY A 210 -4.21 -2.15 22.06
N THR A 211 -4.96 -3.22 22.33
CA THR A 211 -5.73 -3.96 21.32
C THR A 211 -7.05 -3.32 20.94
N ASP A 212 -7.50 -2.27 21.65
CA ASP A 212 -8.68 -1.50 21.25
C ASP A 212 -8.40 -0.68 19.98
N ILE A 213 -7.11 -0.41 19.70
CA ILE A 213 -6.67 0.20 18.45
C ILE A 213 -6.79 -0.84 17.32
N PRO A 214 -7.43 -0.51 16.18
CA PRO A 214 -7.49 -1.39 15.02
C PRO A 214 -6.11 -1.92 14.65
N LEU A 215 -6.02 -3.22 14.34
CA LEU A 215 -4.73 -3.86 14.02
C LEU A 215 -4.02 -3.15 12.85
N ALA A 216 -4.80 -2.78 11.82
CA ALA A 216 -4.28 -2.05 10.68
C ALA A 216 -3.71 -0.67 11.06
N SER A 217 -4.34 0.10 11.96
CA SER A 217 -3.77 1.35 12.50
C SER A 217 -2.43 1.12 13.21
N ARG A 218 -2.33 0.06 14.03
CA ARG A 218 -1.08 -0.29 14.72
C ARG A 218 0.04 -0.66 13.75
N ILE A 219 -0.31 -1.31 12.64
CA ILE A 219 0.62 -1.61 11.55
C ILE A 219 1.09 -0.32 10.88
N ILE A 220 0.17 0.56 10.50
CA ILE A 220 0.47 1.84 9.86
C ILE A 220 1.38 2.68 10.76
N ALA A 221 1.05 2.83 12.05
CA ALA A 221 1.86 3.61 13.00
C ALA A 221 3.33 3.16 13.06
N VAL A 222 3.58 1.85 13.00
CA VAL A 222 4.94 1.29 12.97
C VAL A 222 5.62 1.54 11.63
N ALA A 223 4.91 1.32 10.52
CA ALA A 223 5.44 1.52 9.18
C ALA A 223 5.80 3.00 8.92
N ASP A 224 4.90 3.90 9.32
CA ASP A 224 5.03 5.34 9.21
C ASP A 224 6.19 5.88 10.05
N SER A 225 6.23 5.52 11.34
CA SER A 225 7.36 5.84 12.23
C SER A 225 8.71 5.41 11.64
N PHE A 226 8.77 4.23 11.01
CA PHE A 226 9.98 3.72 10.41
C PHE A 226 10.35 4.46 9.10
N ASP A 227 9.37 4.79 8.25
CA ASP A 227 9.63 5.58 7.04
C ASP A 227 10.13 7.00 7.38
N SER A 228 9.47 7.69 8.33
CA SER A 228 9.92 9.01 8.80
C SER A 228 11.37 8.99 9.30
N LEU A 229 11.79 7.92 9.99
CA LEU A 229 13.17 7.74 10.46
C LEU A 229 14.17 7.45 9.33
N THR A 230 13.75 6.74 8.28
CA THR A 230 14.60 6.31 7.16
C THR A 230 14.55 7.24 5.94
N ARG A 231 13.82 8.37 6.04
CA ARG A 231 13.80 9.44 5.05
C ARG A 231 14.51 10.69 5.58
N GLY A 232 15.25 11.35 4.69
CA GLY A 232 15.92 12.61 4.98
C GLY A 232 14.97 13.80 4.84
N ARG A 233 15.16 14.82 5.65
CA ARG A 233 14.43 16.10 5.56
C ARG A 233 15.35 17.27 5.93
N PRO A 234 14.97 18.53 5.67
CA PRO A 234 15.82 19.68 6.01
C PRO A 234 16.20 19.66 7.49
N GLY A 235 17.50 19.74 7.76
CA GLY A 235 18.03 19.71 9.13
C GLY A 235 18.11 18.32 9.79
N ARG A 236 17.66 17.23 9.13
CA ARG A 236 17.84 15.86 9.63
C ARG A 236 18.17 14.87 8.51
N GLN A 237 19.35 14.25 8.60
CA GLN A 237 19.71 13.15 7.71
C GLN A 237 18.88 11.89 8.02
N ALA A 238 18.60 11.15 6.96
CA ALA A 238 17.93 9.86 7.05
C ALA A 238 18.76 8.87 7.89
N LEU A 239 18.11 8.12 8.77
CA LEU A 239 18.80 7.09 9.54
C LEU A 239 18.98 5.81 8.69
N PRO A 240 20.13 5.12 8.81
CA PRO A 240 20.25 3.76 8.31
C PRO A 240 19.20 2.84 8.93
N SER A 241 18.70 1.87 8.17
CA SER A 241 17.58 0.99 8.55
C SER A 241 17.78 0.29 9.90
N ASN A 242 19.02 -0.08 10.25
CA ASN A 242 19.33 -0.70 11.56
C ASN A 242 19.18 0.29 12.73
N ARG A 243 19.54 1.57 12.54
CA ARG A 243 19.39 2.62 13.55
C ARG A 243 17.94 3.04 13.70
N ALA A 244 17.20 3.15 12.59
CA ALA A 244 15.76 3.39 12.62
C ALA A 244 15.03 2.28 13.37
N LEU A 245 15.38 1.00 13.13
CA LEU A 245 14.82 -0.13 13.85
C LEU A 245 15.07 -0.03 15.37
N GLN A 246 16.29 0.31 15.80
CA GLN A 246 16.59 0.49 17.23
C GLN A 246 15.71 1.58 17.89
N VAL A 247 15.44 2.67 17.18
CA VAL A 247 14.54 3.72 17.68
C VAL A 247 13.11 3.21 17.79
N VAL A 248 12.62 2.48 16.79
CA VAL A 248 11.29 1.87 16.79
C VAL A 248 11.15 0.82 17.92
N GLU A 249 12.17 -0.02 18.13
CA GLU A 249 12.23 -1.00 19.22
C GLU A 249 12.17 -0.33 20.61
N SER A 250 12.85 0.81 20.78
CA SER A 250 12.81 1.56 22.04
C SER A 250 11.43 2.11 22.40
N ARG A 251 10.52 2.17 21.42
CA ARG A 251 9.16 2.70 21.53
C ARG A 251 8.09 1.59 21.65
N ALA A 252 8.49 0.33 21.56
CA ALA A 252 7.60 -0.82 21.71
C ALA A 252 6.95 -0.85 23.10
N GLY A 253 5.64 -1.11 23.14
CA GLY A 253 4.85 -1.17 24.38
C GLY A 253 4.52 0.20 24.99
N THR A 254 4.93 1.30 24.37
CA THR A 254 4.53 2.67 24.76
C THR A 254 3.86 3.38 23.59
N HIS A 255 4.63 3.85 22.61
CA HIS A 255 4.07 4.43 21.40
C HIS A 255 3.52 3.32 20.47
N LEU A 256 4.30 2.26 20.28
CA LEU A 256 4.08 1.29 19.21
C LEU A 256 3.72 -0.09 19.74
N ASP A 257 2.90 -0.84 19.00
CA ASP A 257 2.55 -2.23 19.33
C ASP A 257 3.81 -3.12 19.31
N PRO A 258 4.18 -3.76 20.44
CA PRO A 258 5.38 -4.58 20.52
C PRO A 258 5.35 -5.80 19.57
N THR A 259 4.16 -6.32 19.26
CA THR A 259 3.98 -7.45 18.34
C THR A 259 4.32 -7.04 16.91
N VAL A 260 3.84 -5.86 16.48
CA VAL A 260 4.08 -5.33 15.14
C VAL A 260 5.55 -4.95 14.98
N VAL A 261 6.16 -4.33 16.00
CA VAL A 261 7.60 -4.01 16.00
C VAL A 261 8.46 -5.27 15.88
N ALA A 262 8.11 -6.36 16.56
CA ALA A 262 8.80 -7.63 16.41
C ALA A 262 8.67 -8.22 14.99
N VAL A 263 7.54 -7.99 14.32
CA VAL A 263 7.35 -8.41 12.91
C VAL A 263 8.22 -7.55 11.99
N LEU A 264 8.31 -6.24 12.22
CA LEU A 264 9.18 -5.34 11.46
C LEU A 264 10.63 -5.83 11.44
N ALA A 265 11.18 -6.19 12.60
CA ALA A 265 12.54 -6.74 12.68
C ALA A 265 12.73 -7.96 11.75
N ARG A 266 11.78 -8.91 11.77
CA ARG A 266 11.80 -10.11 10.91
C ARG A 266 11.58 -9.81 9.41
N VAL A 267 10.84 -8.75 9.09
CA VAL A 267 10.65 -8.31 7.70
C VAL A 267 11.94 -7.72 7.15
N LEU A 268 12.63 -6.89 7.94
CA LEU A 268 13.90 -6.25 7.57
C LEU A 268 15.07 -7.22 7.43
N GLU A 269 15.03 -8.39 8.09
CA GLU A 269 15.99 -9.47 7.85
C GLU A 269 15.89 -10.07 6.44
N ARG A 270 14.70 -10.01 5.83
CA ARG A 270 14.40 -10.64 4.53
C ARG A 270 14.35 -9.65 3.38
N HIS A 271 14.16 -8.36 3.67
CA HIS A 271 13.99 -7.31 2.69
C HIS A 271 14.94 -6.17 2.97
N THR A 272 15.74 -5.80 1.96
CA THR A 272 16.57 -4.59 2.05
C THR A 272 15.67 -3.37 1.94
N TRP A 273 15.72 -2.49 2.95
CA TRP A 273 15.02 -1.21 2.92
C TRP A 273 15.98 -0.09 2.52
N ALA A 274 15.71 0.56 1.40
CA ALA A 274 16.51 1.68 0.92
C ALA A 274 16.16 2.95 1.71
N VAL A 275 17.20 3.74 2.01
CA VAL A 275 17.07 5.03 2.68
C VAL A 275 16.69 6.07 1.63
N ALA A 276 15.67 6.90 1.90
CA ALA A 276 15.28 7.98 1.00
C ALA A 276 16.10 9.24 1.29
N GLU A 277 16.88 9.69 0.31
CA GLU A 277 17.66 10.93 0.43
C GLU A 277 16.73 12.16 0.46
N PRO A 278 17.09 13.21 1.22
CA PRO A 278 16.32 14.45 1.24
C PRO A 278 16.32 15.08 -0.16
N PRO A 279 15.21 15.71 -0.60
CA PRO A 279 15.23 16.50 -1.81
C PRO A 279 16.19 17.71 -1.64
N PRO A 280 16.70 18.29 -2.75
CA PRO A 280 17.72 19.32 -2.71
C PRO A 280 17.33 20.55 -1.85
N GLU A 281 18.33 21.17 -1.23
CA GLU A 281 18.16 22.35 -0.37
C GLU A 281 17.41 23.49 -1.10
N GLY A 282 16.41 24.09 -0.44
CA GLY A 282 15.65 25.24 -0.96
C GLY A 282 14.20 24.97 -1.35
N ALA A 283 13.69 23.74 -1.23
CA ALA A 283 12.31 23.37 -1.57
C ALA A 283 11.21 23.85 -0.58
N GLY A 284 11.54 24.70 0.40
CA GLY A 284 10.53 25.38 1.22
C GLY A 284 9.76 24.50 2.21
N ALA A 285 10.33 23.38 2.66
CA ALA A 285 9.68 22.49 3.64
C ALA A 285 9.44 23.16 5.00
N PRO A 286 8.40 22.72 5.73
CA PRO A 286 8.36 22.90 7.17
C PRO A 286 9.56 22.22 7.83
N LEU A 287 10.11 22.86 8.88
CA LEU A 287 11.18 22.32 9.72
C LEU A 287 10.75 21.10 10.58
N TRP A 288 9.48 20.68 10.46
CA TRP A 288 8.82 19.68 11.29
C TRP A 288 8.04 18.70 10.41
N ASP A 289 7.85 17.49 10.94
CA ASP A 289 7.32 16.30 10.26
C ASP A 289 6.34 15.65 11.24
N HIS A 290 5.04 15.65 10.94
CA HIS A 290 4.01 15.20 11.89
C HIS A 290 4.04 13.69 12.12
N ASP A 291 4.62 12.95 11.17
CA ASP A 291 4.88 11.50 11.22
C ASP A 291 6.08 11.16 12.11
N ASP A 292 6.89 12.16 12.49
CA ASP A 292 8.04 11.89 13.34
C ASP A 292 7.57 11.39 14.72
N PRO A 293 8.08 10.24 15.19
CA PRO A 293 7.73 9.72 16.51
C PRO A 293 7.99 10.69 17.67
N VAL A 294 8.88 11.68 17.49
CA VAL A 294 9.13 12.77 18.45
C VAL A 294 7.98 13.78 18.49
N MET A 295 7.28 14.03 17.38
CA MET A 295 6.06 14.85 17.37
C MET A 295 4.92 14.17 18.11
N SER A 296 4.75 12.85 17.92
CA SER A 296 3.82 12.05 18.72
C SER A 296 4.13 12.14 20.22
N ASP A 297 5.41 12.08 20.62
CA ASP A 297 5.80 12.24 22.03
C ASP A 297 5.47 13.64 22.57
N MET A 298 5.70 14.70 21.77
CA MET A 298 5.40 16.08 22.14
C MET A 298 3.89 16.28 22.36
N LEU A 299 3.06 15.77 21.45
CA LEU A 299 1.60 15.83 21.57
C LEU A 299 1.07 15.01 22.74
N ALA A 300 1.74 13.91 23.08
CA ALA A 300 1.45 13.09 24.26
C ALA A 300 1.96 13.70 25.58
N GLY A 301 2.58 14.90 25.55
CA GLY A 301 3.12 15.58 26.74
C GLY A 301 4.34 14.87 27.35
N ILE A 302 5.10 14.14 26.54
CA ILE A 302 6.32 13.43 26.97
C ILE A 302 7.51 14.36 26.74
N ASP A 303 8.09 14.85 27.83
CA ASP A 303 9.33 15.63 27.77
C ASP A 303 10.47 14.80 27.20
N ARG A 304 11.28 15.41 26.32
CA ARG A 304 12.50 14.77 25.82
C ARG A 304 13.39 14.40 27.01
N PRO A 305 13.98 13.19 27.06
CA PRO A 305 15.17 13.02 27.87
C PRO A 305 16.21 14.03 27.37
N ALA A 306 16.78 14.82 28.29
CA ALA A 306 17.84 15.76 27.97
C ALA A 306 18.92 15.01 27.18
N THR A 307 19.03 15.28 25.88
CA THR A 307 20.00 14.58 25.04
C THR A 307 21.39 14.91 25.56
N ALA A 308 22.10 13.88 26.02
CA ALA A 308 23.52 13.94 26.30
C ALA A 308 24.25 14.46 25.05
N GLY A 309 24.95 15.59 25.22
CA GLY A 309 26.06 16.08 24.40
C GLY A 309 25.88 16.00 22.88
N GLN A 310 25.41 17.10 22.28
CA GLN A 310 26.00 17.52 21.01
C GLN A 310 27.45 17.90 21.30
N GLY A 311 28.35 16.91 21.17
CA GLY A 311 29.79 17.14 21.14
C GLY A 311 30.17 17.73 19.79
N SER A 312 30.65 18.97 19.86
CA SER A 312 31.61 19.66 18.99
C SER A 312 32.19 18.89 17.80
#